data_AF-A0AAU7Z726-F1
#
_entry.id   AF-A0AAU7Z726-F1
#
_cell.length_a   1.000
_cell.length_b   1.000
_cell.length_c   1.000
_cell.angle_alpha   90.00
_cell.angle_beta   90.00
_cell.angle_gamma   90.00
#
_symmetry.space_group_name_H-M   'P 1'
#
loop_
_entity.id
_entity.type
_entity.pdbx_description
1 polymer ?
#
loop_
_entity_poly.entity_id
_entity_poly.type
_entity_poly.pdbx_seq_one_letter_code
_entity_poly.pdbx_strand_id
1 'polypeptide(L)'
;MAALHPSAARLLGHKVMVRADAERARDQQVAVLSGGGSGHEPAHEGYIGVGMLSAAVVGEVFTSPSSDSVFAAIKAVSGEGGALLVVKNYTGDRLNFGLAAEMVRAEGISVEMIVVDDDVALKGTEQATGARGLAGTIFIHKLVGAAAAEGKSLADLAAMGRAAVESLATMGVSLSAGTSPAVGKLNFELGEHEMELGLGIHGERGVKRTQLQTADKLTETLLSQILKHGRFGDEKRVAVMVNNLGATTEMELAIVARHAMRFLEGNGITVERMYAGTFLSSLDMAGISITVLGVNDEWLRWLDAVTTAPAWPNEMKQRPRQPQAQIAAELGRKASSPTGKGAQSEAGRITKQAIEAACKALLGAEGELTEMDRVTGDGDLGTSMERAAKAVQGAVGSYPLDDVPATIRAIGHTLRRELGGSSGPLYGVLFLRCGSVLEKSGAMGLTQWAGALDQGCRAISELGGAKPGDRTMLDALDPFVMALRKGVGGKASREVILAAVEAAERGVEATARMKARLGRSSYLGDRVLGYPDPGAKAVAVWLRAASEALFAR
;
A
#
# COMPACT_ATOMS: atom_id res chain seq x y z
N MET A 1 -22.49 7.60 9.08
CA MET A 1 -21.92 8.64 9.95
C MET A 1 -22.67 8.79 11.27
N ALA A 2 -23.93 9.27 11.32
CA ALA A 2 -24.65 9.50 12.59
C ALA A 2 -24.64 8.31 13.58
N ALA A 3 -24.81 7.07 13.07
CA ALA A 3 -24.80 5.87 13.92
C ALA A 3 -23.40 5.50 14.48
N LEU A 4 -22.32 5.96 13.83
CA LEU A 4 -20.94 5.67 14.24
C LEU A 4 -20.35 6.75 15.14
N HIS A 5 -20.90 7.96 15.11
CA HIS A 5 -20.38 9.12 15.82
C HIS A 5 -21.49 9.79 16.62
N PRO A 6 -21.69 9.38 17.89
CA PRO A 6 -22.70 9.98 18.78
C PRO A 6 -22.51 11.48 19.03
N SER A 7 -21.33 12.01 18.74
CA SER A 7 -21.00 13.44 18.78
C SER A 7 -21.54 14.24 17.58
N ALA A 8 -22.22 13.59 16.63
CA ALA A 8 -22.84 14.23 15.47
C ALA A 8 -24.30 13.77 15.31
N ALA A 9 -25.15 14.68 14.82
CA ALA A 9 -26.56 14.45 14.58
C ALA A 9 -26.95 14.90 13.18
N ARG A 10 -27.97 14.26 12.60
CA ARG A 10 -28.55 14.67 11.31
C ARG A 10 -29.60 15.76 11.55
N LEU A 11 -29.53 16.85 10.79
CA LEU A 11 -30.59 17.85 10.76
C LEU A 11 -31.82 17.28 10.02
N LEU A 12 -32.96 17.22 10.69
CA LEU A 12 -34.19 16.69 10.10
C LEU A 12 -34.60 17.48 8.84
N GLY A 13 -35.06 16.77 7.82
CA GLY A 13 -35.48 17.38 6.54
C GLY A 13 -34.34 17.73 5.59
N HIS A 14 -33.08 17.71 6.04
CA HIS A 14 -31.93 18.11 5.22
C HIS A 14 -30.84 17.02 5.15
N LYS A 15 -29.97 17.13 4.15
CA LYS A 15 -28.72 16.35 4.02
C LYS A 15 -27.59 17.10 4.72
N VAL A 16 -27.74 17.29 6.02
CA VAL A 16 -26.82 18.06 6.85
C VAL A 16 -26.51 17.26 8.11
N MET A 17 -25.23 17.19 8.43
CA MET A 17 -24.74 16.69 9.71
C MET A 17 -24.24 17.88 10.54
N VAL A 18 -24.62 17.91 11.82
CA VAL A 18 -24.22 18.92 12.80
C VAL A 18 -23.57 18.25 14.00
N ARG A 19 -22.84 19.01 14.82
CA ARG A 19 -22.43 18.53 16.14
C ARG A 19 -23.66 18.23 17.02
N ALA A 20 -23.60 17.17 17.81
CA ALA A 20 -24.69 16.82 18.72
C ALA A 20 -24.92 17.87 19.82
N ASP A 21 -23.90 18.67 20.15
CA ASP A 21 -23.98 19.79 21.09
C ASP A 21 -24.18 21.15 20.40
N ALA A 22 -24.68 21.17 19.15
CA ALA A 22 -24.80 22.38 18.34
C ALA A 22 -25.54 23.53 19.05
N GLU A 23 -26.63 23.25 19.76
CA GLU A 23 -27.40 24.27 20.50
C GLU A 23 -26.55 24.99 21.56
N ARG A 24 -25.66 24.27 22.24
CA ARG A 24 -24.73 24.87 23.20
C ARG A 24 -23.58 25.57 22.50
N ALA A 25 -23.04 24.97 21.43
CA ALA A 25 -21.85 25.45 20.73
C ALA A 25 -22.09 26.80 20.03
N ARG A 26 -23.16 26.89 19.24
CA ARG A 26 -24.19 27.90 19.47
C ARG A 26 -23.75 29.30 19.89
N ASP A 27 -23.83 29.47 21.20
CA ASP A 27 -23.73 30.73 21.92
C ASP A 27 -22.30 30.95 22.45
N GLN A 28 -21.39 30.02 22.19
CA GLN A 28 -20.03 30.03 22.75
C GLN A 28 -18.96 30.42 21.73
N GLN A 29 -19.22 30.22 20.44
CA GLN A 29 -18.23 30.46 19.38
C GLN A 29 -18.88 30.77 18.05
N VAL A 30 -18.08 31.29 17.12
CA VAL A 30 -18.45 31.38 15.71
C VAL A 30 -18.67 29.98 15.14
N ALA A 31 -19.79 29.77 14.45
CA ALA A 31 -20.03 28.49 13.80
C ALA A 31 -19.16 28.34 12.54
N VAL A 32 -18.43 27.23 12.42
CA VAL A 32 -17.64 26.93 11.21
C VAL A 32 -18.35 25.85 10.42
N LEU A 33 -18.71 26.14 9.16
CA LEU A 33 -19.41 25.21 8.28
C LEU A 33 -18.61 24.96 7.01
N SER A 34 -18.76 23.75 6.47
CA SER A 34 -18.28 23.42 5.13
C SER A 34 -19.23 22.44 4.44
N GLY A 35 -18.88 21.98 3.25
CA GLY A 35 -19.70 21.06 2.50
C GLY A 35 -19.31 20.95 1.03
N GLY A 36 -20.22 20.37 0.26
CA GLY A 36 -20.06 20.10 -1.17
C GLY A 36 -20.71 18.77 -1.55
N GLY A 37 -20.39 18.29 -2.75
CA GLY A 37 -20.82 16.95 -3.18
C GLY A 37 -20.28 15.84 -2.28
N SER A 38 -21.03 14.75 -2.21
CA SER A 38 -20.59 13.50 -1.57
C SER A 38 -19.54 12.78 -2.43
N GLY A 39 -18.87 11.76 -1.89
CA GLY A 39 -17.84 11.00 -2.59
C GLY A 39 -16.41 11.44 -2.30
N HIS A 40 -16.23 12.27 -1.27
CA HIS A 40 -14.93 12.75 -0.77
C HIS A 40 -14.65 12.33 0.67
N GLU A 41 -15.40 11.35 1.17
CA GLU A 41 -15.33 10.92 2.56
C GLU A 41 -13.88 10.56 2.94
N PRO A 42 -13.38 11.01 4.12
CA PRO A 42 -14.15 11.55 5.23
C PRO A 42 -14.58 13.03 5.10
N ALA A 43 -14.17 13.74 4.06
CA ALA A 43 -14.60 15.12 3.86
C ALA A 43 -16.10 15.19 3.48
N HIS A 44 -16.95 15.97 4.16
CA HIS A 44 -16.65 16.86 5.30
C HIS A 44 -17.17 16.36 6.64
N GLU A 45 -18.06 15.37 6.65
CA GLU A 45 -18.75 14.90 7.85
C GLU A 45 -17.79 14.35 8.92
N GLY A 46 -16.67 13.74 8.51
CA GLY A 46 -15.64 13.25 9.41
C GLY A 46 -14.88 14.35 10.16
N TYR A 47 -15.08 15.62 9.78
CA TYR A 47 -14.46 16.79 10.41
C TYR A 47 -15.40 17.57 11.33
N ILE A 48 -16.58 17.03 11.62
CA ILE A 48 -17.51 17.59 12.59
C ILE A 48 -17.03 17.28 14.01
N GLY A 49 -16.83 18.31 14.83
CA GLY A 49 -16.39 18.16 16.22
C GLY A 49 -15.87 19.45 16.85
N VAL A 50 -15.65 19.40 18.16
CA VAL A 50 -15.00 20.49 18.91
C VAL A 50 -13.62 20.75 18.31
N GLY A 51 -13.32 22.00 17.97
CA GLY A 51 -12.04 22.39 17.37
C GLY A 51 -11.94 22.17 15.85
N MET A 52 -13.03 21.81 15.16
CA MET A 52 -13.16 21.74 13.70
C MET A 52 -14.54 22.24 13.23
N LEU A 53 -15.30 21.46 12.45
CA LEU A 53 -16.58 21.90 11.88
C LEU A 53 -17.73 21.80 12.88
N SER A 54 -18.60 22.81 12.86
CA SER A 54 -19.90 22.80 13.53
C SER A 54 -20.96 22.03 12.74
N ALA A 55 -20.88 22.10 11.40
CA ALA A 55 -21.75 21.36 10.50
C ALA A 55 -21.07 21.08 9.15
N ALA A 56 -21.51 20.01 8.49
CA ALA A 56 -21.21 19.72 7.09
C ALA A 56 -22.51 19.58 6.29
N VAL A 57 -22.57 20.26 5.15
CA VAL A 57 -23.71 20.23 4.21
C VAL A 57 -23.33 19.37 3.01
N VAL A 58 -23.99 18.23 2.82
CA VAL A 58 -23.62 17.24 1.80
C VAL A 58 -24.66 17.16 0.69
N GLY A 59 -24.21 17.31 -0.56
CA GLY A 59 -25.03 17.14 -1.76
C GLY A 59 -25.03 15.70 -2.27
N GLU A 60 -25.54 15.49 -3.49
CA GLU A 60 -25.35 14.20 -4.18
C GLU A 60 -23.86 13.95 -4.49
N VAL A 61 -23.53 12.75 -4.95
CA VAL A 61 -22.16 12.41 -5.36
C VAL A 61 -21.67 13.43 -6.41
N PHE A 62 -20.55 14.10 -6.09
CA PHE A 62 -19.91 15.15 -6.90
C PHE A 62 -20.81 16.33 -7.30
N THR A 63 -21.91 16.55 -6.59
CA THR A 63 -22.86 17.65 -6.86
C THR A 63 -23.04 18.50 -5.62
N SER A 64 -22.86 19.82 -5.76
CA SER A 64 -23.04 20.79 -4.67
C SER A 64 -24.41 20.64 -3.96
N PRO A 65 -24.49 20.83 -2.63
CA PRO A 65 -25.78 20.86 -1.92
C PRO A 65 -26.62 22.07 -2.33
N SER A 66 -27.93 22.00 -2.09
CA SER A 66 -28.83 23.13 -2.32
C SER A 66 -28.57 24.29 -1.36
N SER A 67 -28.77 25.51 -1.83
CA SER A 67 -28.75 26.73 -0.99
C SER A 67 -29.67 26.60 0.23
N ASP A 68 -30.84 25.97 0.10
CA ASP A 68 -31.78 25.77 1.21
C ASP A 68 -31.21 24.89 2.33
N SER A 69 -30.44 23.85 1.96
CA SER A 69 -29.78 22.99 2.96
C SER A 69 -28.64 23.72 3.65
N VAL A 70 -27.89 24.56 2.91
CA VAL A 70 -26.85 25.41 3.50
C VAL A 70 -27.47 26.45 4.44
N PHE A 71 -28.55 27.11 4.01
CA PHE A 71 -29.32 28.05 4.82
C PHE A 71 -29.79 27.41 6.13
N ALA A 72 -30.45 26.25 6.05
CA ALA A 72 -30.93 25.52 7.22
C ALA A 72 -29.80 25.11 8.16
N ALA A 73 -28.66 24.68 7.62
CA ALA A 73 -27.48 24.35 8.40
C ALA A 73 -26.97 25.57 9.19
N ILE A 74 -26.80 26.72 8.53
CA ILE A 74 -26.33 27.95 9.19
C ILE A 74 -27.29 28.32 10.32
N LYS A 75 -28.60 28.38 10.06
CA LYS A 75 -29.62 28.70 11.06
C LYS A 75 -29.61 27.77 12.26
N ALA A 76 -29.30 26.49 12.05
CA ALA A 76 -29.26 25.48 13.11
C ALA A 76 -28.06 25.64 14.05
N VAL A 77 -26.92 26.14 13.55
CA VAL A 77 -25.66 26.12 14.31
C VAL A 77 -25.07 27.49 14.65
N SER A 78 -25.54 28.60 14.07
CA SER A 78 -24.98 29.93 14.35
C SER A 78 -25.74 30.69 15.44
N GLY A 79 -25.05 31.23 16.44
CA GLY A 79 -25.60 32.18 17.42
C GLY A 79 -25.25 33.64 17.07
N GLU A 80 -25.15 34.50 18.08
CA GLU A 80 -24.75 35.91 17.91
C GLU A 80 -23.34 36.07 17.30
N GLY A 81 -22.45 35.09 17.49
CA GLY A 81 -21.12 35.07 16.90
C GLY A 81 -21.11 34.91 15.36
N GLY A 82 -22.23 34.56 14.75
CA GLY A 82 -22.34 34.38 13.30
C GLY A 82 -21.77 33.05 12.79
N ALA A 83 -21.52 32.99 11.49
CA ALA A 83 -21.03 31.80 10.80
C ALA A 83 -19.91 32.09 9.79
N LEU A 84 -18.91 31.21 9.76
CA LEU A 84 -17.86 31.16 8.76
C LEU A 84 -18.07 29.96 7.83
N LEU A 85 -18.21 30.22 6.53
CA LEU A 85 -18.33 29.21 5.50
C LEU A 85 -16.95 28.96 4.85
N VAL A 86 -16.44 27.73 4.96
CA VAL A 86 -15.22 27.29 4.26
C VAL A 86 -15.64 26.51 3.02
N VAL A 87 -15.45 27.08 1.83
CA VAL A 87 -16.01 26.59 0.58
C VAL A 87 -14.89 26.27 -0.41
N LYS A 88 -14.91 25.07 -0.99
CA LYS A 88 -13.96 24.69 -2.05
C LYS A 88 -14.26 25.51 -3.32
N ASN A 89 -13.25 25.92 -4.09
CA ASN A 89 -13.45 26.72 -5.30
C ASN A 89 -14.00 25.89 -6.48
N TYR A 90 -15.28 25.54 -6.38
CA TYR A 90 -16.09 24.96 -7.43
C TYR A 90 -17.31 25.85 -7.67
N THR A 91 -17.68 26.04 -8.94
CA THR A 91 -18.77 26.97 -9.30
C THR A 91 -20.07 26.66 -8.57
N GLY A 92 -20.48 25.39 -8.54
CA GLY A 92 -21.70 24.97 -7.83
C GLY A 92 -21.64 25.30 -6.33
N ASP A 93 -20.52 25.01 -5.68
CA ASP A 93 -20.31 25.29 -4.25
C ASP A 93 -20.34 26.79 -3.97
N ARG A 94 -19.64 27.60 -4.76
CA ARG A 94 -19.62 29.07 -4.60
C ARG A 94 -21.00 29.70 -4.75
N LEU A 95 -21.78 29.25 -5.73
CA LEU A 95 -23.11 29.80 -5.99
C LEU A 95 -24.10 29.41 -4.89
N ASN A 96 -24.17 28.13 -4.50
CA ASN A 96 -25.13 27.66 -3.49
C ASN A 96 -24.81 28.19 -2.10
N PHE A 97 -23.53 28.17 -1.68
CA PHE A 97 -23.14 28.72 -0.39
C PHE A 97 -23.22 30.25 -0.35
N GLY A 98 -22.87 30.92 -1.45
CA GLY A 98 -23.00 32.37 -1.58
C GLY A 98 -24.45 32.83 -1.46
N LEU A 99 -25.38 32.19 -2.18
CA LEU A 99 -26.81 32.50 -2.09
C LEU A 99 -27.36 32.26 -0.67
N ALA A 100 -26.98 31.14 -0.03
CA ALA A 100 -27.38 30.86 1.34
C ALA A 100 -26.83 31.90 2.33
N ALA A 101 -25.59 32.38 2.15
CA ALA A 101 -25.03 33.45 2.97
C ALA A 101 -25.83 34.75 2.83
N GLU A 102 -26.24 35.13 1.61
CA GLU A 102 -27.10 36.29 1.38
C GLU A 102 -28.48 36.14 2.05
N MET A 103 -29.10 34.96 1.92
CA MET A 103 -30.39 34.66 2.58
C MET A 103 -30.30 34.79 4.10
N VAL A 104 -29.23 34.29 4.71
CA VAL A 104 -29.03 34.36 6.16
C VAL A 104 -28.69 35.78 6.64
N ARG A 105 -27.89 36.54 5.86
CA ARG A 105 -27.58 37.95 6.16
C ARG A 105 -28.85 38.81 6.14
N ALA A 106 -29.79 38.53 5.25
CA ALA A 106 -31.09 39.20 5.20
C ALA A 106 -31.92 38.98 6.48
N GLU A 107 -31.66 37.91 7.24
CA GLU A 107 -32.25 37.65 8.55
C GLU A 107 -31.42 38.18 9.73
N GLY A 108 -30.37 38.97 9.47
CA GLY A 108 -29.58 39.66 10.49
C GLY A 108 -28.43 38.84 11.11
N ILE A 109 -28.15 37.64 10.60
CA ILE A 109 -27.02 36.82 11.07
C ILE A 109 -25.76 37.17 10.26
N SER A 110 -24.67 37.50 10.95
CA SER A 110 -23.38 37.76 10.29
C SER A 110 -22.78 36.47 9.72
N VAL A 111 -22.42 36.51 8.44
CA VAL A 111 -21.79 35.38 7.74
C VAL A 111 -20.59 35.87 6.96
N GLU A 112 -19.47 35.17 7.06
CA GLU A 112 -18.30 35.34 6.20
C GLU A 112 -18.04 34.07 5.39
N MET A 113 -17.41 34.21 4.23
CA MET A 113 -17.06 33.08 3.37
C MET A 113 -15.57 33.15 3.00
N ILE A 114 -14.90 32.01 3.14
CA ILE A 114 -13.55 31.75 2.63
C ILE A 114 -13.68 30.76 1.48
N VAL A 115 -13.08 31.11 0.35
CA VAL A 115 -12.95 30.20 -0.79
C VAL A 115 -11.55 29.60 -0.77
N VAL A 116 -11.46 28.28 -0.82
CA VAL A 116 -10.18 27.54 -0.85
C VAL A 116 -9.87 27.15 -2.30
N ASP A 117 -8.72 27.59 -2.81
CA ASP A 117 -8.25 27.43 -4.19
C ASP A 117 -6.78 26.94 -4.25
N ASP A 118 -6.48 25.93 -3.45
CA ASP A 118 -5.12 25.44 -3.20
C ASP A 118 -4.48 24.66 -4.37
N ASP A 119 -5.25 24.24 -5.37
CA ASP A 119 -4.72 23.48 -6.51
C ASP A 119 -3.75 24.30 -7.38
N VAL A 120 -2.47 23.93 -7.37
CA VAL A 120 -1.45 24.60 -8.18
C VAL A 120 -1.39 24.11 -9.62
N ALA A 121 -2.06 23.01 -9.96
CA ALA A 121 -1.99 22.45 -11.31
C ALA A 121 -2.46 23.46 -12.37
N LEU A 122 -3.50 24.24 -12.04
CA LEU A 122 -4.11 25.21 -12.95
C LEU A 122 -3.50 26.62 -12.83
N LYS A 123 -2.60 26.86 -11.87
CA LYS A 123 -1.99 28.19 -11.66
C LYS A 123 -1.08 28.54 -12.85
N GLY A 124 -1.42 29.62 -13.55
CA GLY A 124 -0.74 30.04 -14.79
C GLY A 124 -1.40 29.56 -16.09
N THR A 125 -2.57 28.92 -16.01
CA THR A 125 -3.41 28.61 -17.19
C THR A 125 -4.48 29.70 -17.39
N GLU A 126 -4.96 29.89 -18.62
CA GLU A 126 -5.95 30.93 -18.98
C GLU A 126 -7.40 30.61 -18.57
N GLN A 127 -7.61 29.79 -17.53
CA GLN A 127 -8.95 29.40 -17.10
C GLN A 127 -9.65 30.48 -16.27
N ALA A 128 -10.84 30.89 -16.72
CA ALA A 128 -11.64 31.93 -16.09
C ALA A 128 -12.15 31.58 -14.67
N THR A 129 -12.24 30.29 -14.32
CA THR A 129 -12.78 29.80 -13.04
C THR A 129 -11.77 29.83 -11.88
N GLY A 130 -10.47 30.01 -12.18
CA GLY A 130 -9.39 29.94 -11.19
C GLY A 130 -9.03 28.52 -10.74
N ALA A 131 -8.17 28.42 -9.73
CA ALA A 131 -7.68 27.16 -9.17
C ALA A 131 -8.76 26.41 -8.36
N ARG A 132 -8.75 25.08 -8.37
CA ARG A 132 -9.71 24.25 -7.61
C ARG A 132 -9.37 24.21 -6.12
N GLY A 133 -10.39 23.93 -5.29
CA GLY A 133 -10.19 23.62 -3.87
C GLY A 133 -10.10 22.12 -3.61
N LEU A 134 -8.98 21.64 -3.05
CA LEU A 134 -8.65 20.24 -2.84
C LEU A 134 -8.40 19.95 -1.34
N ALA A 135 -7.51 18.99 -1.05
CA ALA A 135 -7.25 18.45 0.28
C ALA A 135 -6.77 19.49 1.31
N GLY A 136 -6.16 20.60 0.87
CA GLY A 136 -5.74 21.65 1.79
C GLY A 136 -6.89 22.37 2.49
N THR A 137 -8.13 22.23 1.99
CA THR A 137 -9.36 22.63 2.68
C THR A 137 -9.42 22.07 4.11
N ILE A 138 -8.90 20.86 4.34
CA ILE A 138 -8.94 20.22 5.66
C ILE A 138 -8.01 20.92 6.67
N PHE A 139 -6.88 21.48 6.22
CA PHE A 139 -6.06 22.33 7.09
C PHE A 139 -6.80 23.60 7.50
N ILE A 140 -7.55 24.21 6.58
CA ILE A 140 -8.36 25.39 6.90
C ILE A 140 -9.39 25.04 7.96
N HIS A 141 -10.13 23.93 7.80
CA HIS A 141 -11.09 23.44 8.82
C HIS A 141 -10.44 23.32 10.20
N LYS A 142 -9.22 22.79 10.26
CA LYS A 142 -8.51 22.60 11.53
C LYS A 142 -8.11 23.91 12.16
N LEU A 143 -7.52 24.83 11.39
CA LEU A 143 -7.06 26.12 11.89
C LEU A 143 -8.22 26.99 12.35
N VAL A 144 -9.23 27.20 11.50
CA VAL A 144 -10.36 28.07 11.83
C VAL A 144 -11.24 27.46 12.92
N GLY A 145 -11.40 26.13 12.96
CA GLY A 145 -12.19 25.46 13.99
C GLY A 145 -11.52 25.52 15.37
N ALA A 146 -10.20 25.33 15.44
CA ALA A 146 -9.46 25.47 16.69
C ALA A 146 -9.46 26.93 17.20
N ALA A 147 -9.28 27.89 16.29
CA ALA A 147 -9.35 29.31 16.59
C ALA A 147 -10.77 29.75 17.04
N ALA A 148 -11.82 29.21 16.41
CA ALA A 148 -13.21 29.45 16.82
C ALA A 148 -13.49 28.90 18.23
N ALA A 149 -12.98 27.71 18.54
CA ALA A 149 -13.09 27.14 19.89
C ALA A 149 -12.36 27.96 20.97
N GLU A 150 -11.39 28.80 20.59
CA GLU A 150 -10.73 29.78 21.45
C GLU A 150 -11.47 31.13 21.55
N GLY A 151 -12.63 31.27 20.90
CA GLY A 151 -13.47 32.45 20.97
C GLY A 151 -13.02 33.60 20.06
N LYS A 152 -12.22 33.34 19.02
CA LYS A 152 -11.86 34.36 18.02
C LYS A 152 -13.11 34.87 17.28
N SER A 153 -13.10 36.15 16.93
CA SER A 153 -14.23 36.79 16.24
C SER A 153 -14.37 36.30 14.79
N LEU A 154 -15.57 36.45 14.21
CA LEU A 154 -15.82 36.08 12.81
C LEU A 154 -14.86 36.79 11.84
N ALA A 155 -14.56 38.06 12.08
CA ALA A 155 -13.64 38.85 11.27
C ALA A 155 -12.20 38.31 11.35
N ASP A 156 -11.73 38.00 12.56
CA ASP A 156 -10.38 37.44 12.76
C ASP A 156 -10.25 36.06 12.09
N LEU A 157 -11.26 35.21 12.22
CA LEU A 157 -11.28 33.89 11.58
C LEU A 157 -11.29 34.00 10.06
N ALA A 158 -12.07 34.92 9.49
CA ALA A 158 -12.11 35.18 8.06
C ALA A 158 -10.77 35.69 7.52
N ALA A 159 -10.15 36.65 8.22
CA ALA A 159 -8.85 37.20 7.84
C ALA A 159 -7.74 36.14 7.92
N MET A 160 -7.67 35.42 9.05
CA MET A 160 -6.68 34.36 9.26
C MET A 160 -6.85 33.21 8.26
N GLY A 161 -8.08 32.77 8.02
CA GLY A 161 -8.34 31.68 7.08
C GLY A 161 -7.99 32.05 5.64
N ARG A 162 -8.23 33.30 5.21
CA ARG A 162 -7.74 33.79 3.90
C ARG A 162 -6.21 33.79 3.82
N ALA A 163 -5.53 34.27 4.86
CA ALA A 163 -4.07 34.22 4.92
C ALA A 163 -3.52 32.78 4.87
N ALA A 164 -4.21 31.83 5.53
CA ALA A 164 -3.84 30.42 5.47
C ALA A 164 -4.04 29.82 4.07
N VAL A 165 -5.13 30.18 3.35
CA VAL A 165 -5.34 29.77 1.95
C VAL A 165 -4.23 30.30 1.04
N GLU A 166 -3.78 31.54 1.22
CA GLU A 166 -2.66 32.09 0.44
C GLU A 166 -1.34 31.33 0.65
N SER A 167 -1.18 30.69 1.82
CA SER A 167 -0.01 29.88 2.16
C SER A 167 -0.18 28.38 1.86
N LEU A 168 -1.24 28.01 1.15
CA LEU A 168 -1.63 26.64 0.86
C LEU A 168 -1.38 26.32 -0.62
N ALA A 169 -0.82 25.14 -0.88
CA ALA A 169 -0.57 24.66 -2.22
C ALA A 169 -0.68 23.13 -2.30
N THR A 170 -1.47 22.64 -3.25
CA THR A 170 -1.76 21.23 -3.45
C THR A 170 -1.57 20.83 -4.90
N MET A 171 -1.01 19.65 -5.14
CA MET A 171 -1.04 19.02 -6.45
C MET A 171 -1.32 17.52 -6.33
N GLY A 172 -2.22 17.02 -7.18
CA GLY A 172 -2.62 15.62 -7.24
C GLY A 172 -2.10 14.86 -8.46
N VAL A 173 -2.21 13.54 -8.39
CA VAL A 173 -2.00 12.61 -9.51
C VAL A 173 -2.97 11.44 -9.38
N SER A 174 -3.48 10.98 -10.52
CA SER A 174 -4.33 9.79 -10.63
C SER A 174 -3.61 8.69 -11.42
N LEU A 175 -3.67 7.46 -10.91
CA LEU A 175 -3.17 6.24 -11.55
C LEU A 175 -4.32 5.42 -12.17
N SER A 176 -5.51 5.53 -11.60
CA SER A 176 -6.76 5.07 -12.22
C SER A 176 -7.89 6.01 -11.83
N ALA A 177 -8.96 6.06 -12.62
CA ALA A 177 -10.13 6.87 -12.31
C ALA A 177 -11.00 6.21 -11.23
N GLY A 178 -11.76 7.04 -10.50
CA GLY A 178 -12.85 6.54 -9.67
C GLY A 178 -14.05 6.05 -10.50
N THR A 179 -14.82 5.14 -9.93
CA THR A 179 -16.06 4.57 -10.47
C THR A 179 -17.25 5.42 -10.04
N SER A 180 -17.95 6.05 -10.99
CA SER A 180 -19.17 6.79 -10.63
C SER A 180 -20.30 5.83 -10.25
N PRO A 181 -20.88 5.93 -9.03
CA PRO A 181 -21.96 5.05 -8.59
C PRO A 181 -23.23 5.20 -9.42
N ALA A 182 -23.45 6.39 -10.01
CA ALA A 182 -24.64 6.68 -10.80
C ALA A 182 -24.64 5.96 -12.16
N VAL A 183 -23.46 5.72 -12.74
CA VAL A 183 -23.32 5.09 -14.07
C VAL A 183 -22.64 3.73 -14.06
N GLY A 184 -22.00 3.34 -12.94
CA GLY A 184 -21.29 2.07 -12.79
C GLY A 184 -20.06 1.93 -13.67
N LYS A 185 -19.47 3.05 -14.10
CA LYS A 185 -18.31 3.11 -15.00
C LYS A 185 -17.26 4.07 -14.47
N LEU A 186 -16.02 3.88 -14.92
CA LEU A 186 -14.91 4.79 -14.67
C LEU A 186 -15.21 6.18 -15.23
N ASN A 187 -14.85 7.22 -14.49
CA ASN A 187 -15.03 8.62 -14.92
C ASN A 187 -14.16 9.00 -16.13
N PHE A 188 -13.02 8.33 -16.29
CA PHE A 188 -12.13 8.42 -17.44
C PHE A 188 -11.26 7.16 -17.53
N GLU A 189 -10.59 6.97 -18.66
CA GLU A 189 -9.67 5.86 -18.87
C GLU A 189 -8.21 6.35 -18.97
N LEU A 190 -7.31 5.53 -18.42
CA LEU A 190 -5.85 5.62 -18.51
C LEU A 190 -5.31 4.25 -18.97
N GLY A 191 -4.26 4.26 -19.78
CA GLY A 191 -3.54 3.04 -20.12
C GLY A 191 -2.80 2.44 -18.91
N GLU A 192 -2.39 1.16 -19.01
CA GLU A 192 -1.74 0.39 -17.94
C GLU A 192 -0.49 1.06 -17.35
N HIS A 193 0.18 1.92 -18.12
CA HIS A 193 1.36 2.64 -17.69
C HIS A 193 1.23 4.16 -17.84
N GLU A 194 0.01 4.67 -17.84
CA GLU A 194 -0.27 6.11 -17.86
C GLU A 194 -0.68 6.62 -16.48
N MET A 195 -0.41 7.89 -16.25
CA MET A 195 -0.90 8.63 -15.09
C MET A 195 -1.35 10.03 -15.51
N GLU A 196 -2.28 10.61 -14.77
CA GLU A 196 -2.83 11.96 -15.00
C GLU A 196 -2.39 12.91 -13.90
N LEU A 197 -1.55 13.90 -14.24
CA LEU A 197 -1.06 14.92 -13.32
C LEU A 197 -2.06 16.08 -13.20
N GLY A 198 -2.28 16.52 -11.97
CA GLY A 198 -3.13 17.66 -11.66
C GLY A 198 -4.61 17.40 -11.90
N LEU A 199 -5.09 16.18 -11.66
CA LEU A 199 -6.51 15.86 -11.72
C LEU A 199 -7.28 16.53 -10.56
N GLY A 200 -8.54 16.88 -10.81
CA GLY A 200 -9.47 17.36 -9.77
C GLY A 200 -10.15 16.22 -9.02
N ILE A 201 -10.82 16.54 -7.93
CA ILE A 201 -11.45 15.54 -7.04
C ILE A 201 -12.78 14.98 -7.57
N HIS A 202 -13.35 15.52 -8.66
CA HIS A 202 -14.56 14.97 -9.27
C HIS A 202 -14.26 14.24 -10.59
N GLY A 203 -12.99 13.89 -10.85
CA GLY A 203 -12.57 13.25 -12.10
C GLY A 203 -12.34 14.22 -13.25
N GLU A 204 -12.26 15.53 -12.98
CA GLU A 204 -11.96 16.51 -14.03
C GLU A 204 -10.54 16.31 -14.55
N ARG A 205 -10.39 16.36 -15.89
CA ARG A 205 -9.11 16.14 -16.56
C ARG A 205 -7.98 16.95 -15.92
N GLY A 206 -6.82 16.32 -15.84
CA GLY A 206 -5.62 16.96 -15.35
C GLY A 206 -5.02 17.90 -16.38
N VAL A 207 -3.87 18.45 -16.04
CA VAL A 207 -3.10 19.30 -16.96
C VAL A 207 -2.25 18.49 -17.93
N LYS A 208 -1.93 17.24 -17.59
CA LYS A 208 -1.06 16.40 -18.41
C LYS A 208 -1.22 14.91 -18.12
N ARG A 209 -1.43 14.13 -19.18
CA ARG A 209 -1.19 12.67 -19.20
C ARG A 209 0.27 12.37 -19.48
N THR A 210 0.85 11.41 -18.77
CA THR A 210 2.24 11.02 -18.95
C THR A 210 2.49 9.59 -18.51
N GLN A 211 3.68 9.08 -18.80
CA GLN A 211 4.11 7.74 -18.41
C GLN A 211 4.20 7.64 -16.87
N LEU A 212 3.80 6.49 -16.34
CA LEU A 212 3.94 6.15 -14.93
C LEU A 212 5.39 6.34 -14.46
N GLN A 213 5.56 7.06 -13.35
CA GLN A 213 6.85 7.32 -12.72
C GLN A 213 7.04 6.45 -11.48
N THR A 214 8.30 6.28 -11.06
CA THR A 214 8.58 5.73 -9.72
C THR A 214 8.03 6.67 -8.65
N ALA A 215 7.67 6.12 -7.48
CA ALA A 215 7.08 6.90 -6.39
C ALA A 215 7.94 8.11 -5.98
N ASP A 216 9.25 7.94 -5.89
CA ASP A 216 10.20 9.01 -5.57
C ASP A 216 10.16 10.12 -6.63
N LYS A 217 10.20 9.75 -7.93
CA LYS A 217 10.19 10.72 -9.02
C LYS A 217 8.87 11.46 -9.16
N LEU A 218 7.76 10.75 -8.95
CA LEU A 218 6.43 11.32 -8.92
C LEU A 218 6.31 12.35 -7.79
N THR A 219 6.79 12.01 -6.60
CA THR A 219 6.80 12.90 -5.43
C THR A 219 7.59 14.18 -5.71
N GLU A 220 8.77 14.07 -6.32
CA GLU A 220 9.55 15.24 -6.77
C GLU A 220 8.79 16.09 -7.77
N THR A 221 8.11 15.46 -8.74
CA THR A 221 7.37 16.17 -9.79
C THR A 221 6.26 17.03 -9.19
N LEU A 222 5.47 16.46 -8.26
CA LEU A 222 4.39 17.18 -7.58
C LEU A 222 4.93 18.30 -6.69
N LEU A 223 5.91 17.99 -5.83
CA LEU A 223 6.50 18.98 -4.92
C LEU A 223 7.20 20.11 -5.68
N SER A 224 7.85 19.83 -6.81
CA SER A 224 8.48 20.87 -7.61
C SER A 224 7.48 21.91 -8.12
N GLN A 225 6.27 21.48 -8.52
CA GLN A 225 5.21 22.41 -8.92
C GLN A 225 4.63 23.17 -7.70
N ILE A 226 4.44 22.46 -6.58
CA ILE A 226 3.99 23.07 -5.32
C ILE A 226 4.95 24.16 -4.86
N LEU A 227 6.26 23.91 -4.88
CA LEU A 227 7.29 24.89 -4.48
C LEU A 227 7.41 26.06 -5.46
N LYS A 228 7.13 25.83 -6.75
CA LYS A 228 7.16 26.88 -7.78
C LYS A 228 6.00 27.88 -7.62
N HIS A 229 4.82 27.40 -7.25
CA HIS A 229 3.59 28.20 -7.25
C HIS A 229 3.05 28.55 -5.85
N GLY A 230 3.48 27.84 -4.81
CA GLY A 230 3.10 28.09 -3.42
C GLY A 230 3.95 29.16 -2.74
N ARG A 231 3.45 29.68 -1.61
CA ARG A 231 4.12 30.68 -0.77
C ARG A 231 4.12 30.18 0.67
N PHE A 232 5.30 29.94 1.25
CA PHE A 232 5.41 29.24 2.55
C PHE A 232 6.09 30.06 3.64
N GLY A 233 6.02 31.39 3.52
CA GLY A 233 6.67 32.33 4.43
C GLY A 233 8.20 32.30 4.37
N ASP A 234 8.83 33.28 5.02
CA ASP A 234 10.28 33.44 5.01
C ASP A 234 11.01 32.40 5.87
N GLU A 235 10.36 31.93 6.94
CA GLU A 235 10.91 30.89 7.83
C GLU A 235 10.97 29.51 7.18
N LYS A 236 10.27 29.31 6.04
CA LYS A 236 10.18 28.04 5.32
C LYS A 236 9.84 26.84 6.22
N ARG A 237 8.94 27.06 7.17
CA ARG A 237 8.39 26.02 8.06
C ARG A 237 7.04 25.59 7.51
N VAL A 238 6.81 24.29 7.38
CA VAL A 238 5.60 23.77 6.73
C VAL A 238 4.96 22.59 7.46
N ALA A 239 3.64 22.49 7.34
CA ALA A 239 2.89 21.26 7.55
C ALA A 239 2.58 20.62 6.19
N VAL A 240 2.72 19.30 6.10
CA VAL A 240 2.56 18.55 4.85
C VAL A 240 1.51 17.46 5.02
N MET A 241 0.63 17.32 4.04
CA MET A 241 -0.37 16.25 3.99
C MET A 241 -0.19 15.46 2.69
N VAL A 242 0.06 14.16 2.82
CA VAL A 242 0.01 13.17 1.74
C VAL A 242 -1.36 12.50 1.81
N ASN A 243 -2.26 12.97 0.96
CA ASN A 243 -3.65 12.57 0.92
C ASN A 243 -3.87 11.44 -0.10
N ASN A 244 -4.58 10.40 0.33
CA ASN A 244 -5.10 9.33 -0.51
C ASN A 244 -6.39 9.76 -1.22
N LEU A 245 -6.46 9.57 -2.54
CA LEU A 245 -7.66 9.84 -3.33
C LEU A 245 -8.67 8.69 -3.29
N GLY A 246 -8.36 7.55 -2.65
CA GLY A 246 -9.30 6.47 -2.44
C GLY A 246 -8.61 5.12 -2.27
N ALA A 247 -8.02 4.61 -3.34
CA ALA A 247 -7.53 3.23 -3.43
C ALA A 247 -6.00 3.07 -3.30
N THR A 248 -5.25 4.13 -2.97
CA THR A 248 -3.81 4.00 -2.69
C THR A 248 -3.59 3.43 -1.30
N THR A 249 -2.68 2.46 -1.17
CA THR A 249 -2.44 1.75 0.09
C THR A 249 -1.62 2.57 1.08
N GLU A 250 -1.78 2.30 2.37
CA GLU A 250 -1.01 2.96 3.44
C GLU A 250 0.52 2.82 3.26
N MET A 251 0.99 1.68 2.73
CA MET A 251 2.42 1.49 2.47
C MET A 251 2.93 2.42 1.37
N GLU A 252 2.13 2.67 0.33
CA GLU A 252 2.48 3.59 -0.76
C GLU A 252 2.48 5.04 -0.26
N LEU A 253 1.48 5.42 0.55
CA LEU A 253 1.46 6.74 1.20
C LEU A 253 2.68 6.95 2.09
N ALA A 254 3.12 5.94 2.84
CA ALA A 254 4.32 6.00 3.67
C ALA A 254 5.60 6.16 2.84
N ILE A 255 5.69 5.50 1.67
CA ILE A 255 6.81 5.67 0.72
C ILE A 255 6.86 7.12 0.21
N VAL A 256 5.72 7.66 -0.22
CA VAL A 256 5.60 9.05 -0.69
C VAL A 256 5.94 10.03 0.43
N ALA A 257 5.39 9.88 1.63
CA ALA A 257 5.65 10.75 2.77
C ALA A 257 7.13 10.76 3.17
N ARG A 258 7.78 9.59 3.20
CA ARG A 258 9.22 9.47 3.47
C ARG A 258 10.04 10.27 2.47
N HIS A 259 9.74 10.17 1.17
CA HIS A 259 10.48 10.90 0.14
C HIS A 259 10.15 12.39 0.14
N ALA A 260 8.88 12.76 0.34
CA ALA A 260 8.44 14.14 0.43
C ALA A 260 9.18 14.91 1.53
N MET A 261 9.32 14.30 2.72
CA MET A 261 10.10 14.87 3.82
C MET A 261 11.55 15.15 3.39
N ARG A 262 12.23 14.14 2.83
CA ARG A 262 13.63 14.26 2.38
C ARG A 262 13.79 15.33 1.30
N PHE A 263 12.87 15.38 0.34
CA PHE A 263 12.91 16.36 -0.74
C PHE A 263 12.75 17.78 -0.23
N LEU A 264 11.77 18.03 0.66
CA LEU A 264 11.55 19.36 1.24
C LEU A 264 12.73 19.81 2.11
N GLU A 265 13.24 18.94 2.99
CA GLU A 265 14.42 19.24 3.82
C GLU A 265 15.66 19.51 2.97
N GLY A 266 15.87 18.75 1.90
CA GLY A 266 16.94 18.97 0.93
C GLY A 266 16.84 20.30 0.18
N ASN A 267 15.65 20.90 0.09
CA ASN A 267 15.41 22.24 -0.46
C ASN A 267 15.39 23.34 0.63
N GLY A 268 15.86 23.03 1.84
CA GLY A 268 15.95 24.00 2.95
C GLY A 268 14.60 24.36 3.57
N ILE A 269 13.59 23.47 3.46
CA ILE A 269 12.26 23.65 4.05
C ILE A 269 12.14 22.74 5.27
N THR A 270 11.77 23.32 6.42
CA THR A 270 11.58 22.57 7.66
C THR A 270 10.18 21.98 7.71
N VAL A 271 10.08 20.65 7.69
CA VAL A 271 8.80 19.96 7.86
C VAL A 271 8.47 19.86 9.35
N GLU A 272 7.52 20.67 9.78
CA GLU A 272 7.05 20.71 11.17
C GLU A 272 6.09 19.58 11.48
N ARG A 273 5.16 19.29 10.57
CA ARG A 273 4.15 18.24 10.71
C ARG A 273 4.00 17.50 9.38
N MET A 274 3.79 16.18 9.46
CA MET A 274 3.55 15.33 8.31
C MET A 274 2.34 14.46 8.60
N TYR A 275 1.37 14.48 7.70
CA TYR A 275 0.15 13.70 7.75
C TYR A 275 0.10 12.79 6.52
N ALA A 276 -0.28 11.53 6.69
CA ALA A 276 -0.47 10.59 5.60
C ALA A 276 -1.74 9.78 5.88
N GLY A 277 -2.59 9.62 4.87
CA GLY A 277 -3.87 8.90 5.00
C GLY A 277 -4.95 9.46 4.06
N THR A 278 -6.19 9.03 4.24
CA THR A 278 -7.34 9.52 3.47
C THR A 278 -8.01 10.70 4.16
N PHE A 279 -7.81 11.91 3.64
CA PHE A 279 -8.39 13.14 4.19
C PHE A 279 -9.51 13.71 3.31
N LEU A 280 -9.32 13.68 1.99
CA LEU A 280 -10.29 14.10 1.00
C LEU A 280 -10.15 13.17 -0.21
N SER A 281 -11.05 12.19 -0.31
CA SER A 281 -11.02 11.19 -1.35
C SER A 281 -11.70 11.67 -2.65
N SER A 282 -11.66 10.83 -3.67
CA SER A 282 -12.48 10.85 -4.87
C SER A 282 -12.95 9.42 -5.12
N LEU A 283 -13.89 8.96 -4.29
CA LEU A 283 -14.40 7.59 -4.30
C LEU A 283 -13.27 6.55 -4.16
N ASP A 284 -13.15 5.62 -5.11
CA ASP A 284 -12.18 4.54 -5.21
C ASP A 284 -11.00 4.87 -6.13
N MET A 285 -10.77 6.15 -6.44
CA MET A 285 -9.66 6.58 -7.30
C MET A 285 -8.31 6.15 -6.72
N ALA A 286 -7.50 5.41 -7.49
CA ALA A 286 -6.10 5.18 -7.12
C ALA A 286 -5.28 6.42 -7.48
N GLY A 287 -4.74 7.09 -6.49
CA GLY A 287 -4.00 8.34 -6.67
C GLY A 287 -3.72 9.02 -5.34
N ILE A 288 -2.86 10.05 -5.40
CA ILE A 288 -2.46 10.82 -4.22
C ILE A 288 -2.46 12.31 -4.53
N SER A 289 -2.61 13.13 -3.50
CA SER A 289 -2.30 14.55 -3.56
C SER A 289 -1.37 14.95 -2.42
N ILE A 290 -0.43 15.84 -2.70
CA ILE A 290 0.43 16.42 -1.68
C ILE A 290 0.01 17.86 -1.48
N THR A 291 -0.26 18.22 -0.23
CA THR A 291 -0.55 19.58 0.21
C THR A 291 0.56 20.07 1.12
N VAL A 292 1.00 21.30 0.89
CA VAL A 292 1.95 22.02 1.75
C VAL A 292 1.28 23.30 2.25
N LEU A 293 1.34 23.51 3.56
CA LEU A 293 0.88 24.70 4.25
C LEU A 293 2.08 25.35 4.95
N GLY A 294 2.36 26.63 4.67
CA GLY A 294 3.30 27.40 5.48
C GLY A 294 2.74 27.61 6.89
N VAL A 295 3.58 27.50 7.92
CA VAL A 295 3.12 27.57 9.31
C VAL A 295 3.96 28.51 10.17
N ASN A 296 3.29 29.14 11.13
CA ASN A 296 3.90 29.86 12.24
C ASN A 296 3.56 29.14 13.57
N ASP A 297 4.04 29.67 14.70
CA ASP A 297 3.84 29.03 16.00
C ASP A 297 2.37 28.97 16.43
N GLU A 298 1.55 29.98 16.09
CA GLU A 298 0.11 29.99 16.39
C GLU A 298 -0.63 28.91 15.59
N TRP A 299 -0.34 28.79 14.29
CA TRP A 299 -0.96 27.79 13.42
C TRP A 299 -0.52 26.38 13.79
N LEU A 300 0.75 26.18 14.18
CA LEU A 300 1.21 24.89 14.71
C LEU A 300 0.46 24.50 15.98
N ARG A 301 0.28 25.45 16.91
CA ARG A 301 -0.50 25.23 18.13
C ARG A 301 -1.94 24.83 17.83
N TRP A 302 -2.57 25.46 16.83
CA TRP A 302 -3.92 25.08 16.40
C TRP A 302 -3.98 23.75 15.65
N LEU A 303 -2.97 23.39 14.84
CA LEU A 303 -2.88 22.06 14.24
C LEU A 303 -2.78 20.97 15.32
N ASP A 304 -2.00 21.21 16.38
CA ASP A 304 -1.78 20.29 17.50
C ASP A 304 -2.93 20.25 18.52
N ALA A 305 -3.82 21.25 18.49
CA ALA A 305 -4.95 21.32 19.39
C ALA A 305 -5.86 20.10 19.20
N VAL A 306 -6.25 19.45 20.31
CA VAL A 306 -7.08 18.25 20.28
C VAL A 306 -8.47 18.60 19.73
N THR A 307 -8.99 17.75 18.86
CA THR A 307 -10.35 17.84 18.32
C THR A 307 -11.11 16.54 18.54
N THR A 308 -12.43 16.62 18.67
CA THR A 308 -13.31 15.44 18.71
C THR A 308 -13.75 14.98 17.33
N ALA A 309 -13.30 15.64 16.26
CA ALA A 309 -13.57 15.23 14.90
C ALA A 309 -12.90 13.88 14.59
N PRO A 310 -13.66 12.86 14.19
CA PRO A 310 -13.15 11.49 14.09
C PRO A 310 -12.07 11.28 13.02
N ALA A 311 -12.06 12.10 11.96
CA ALA A 311 -11.13 11.95 10.85
C ALA A 311 -9.83 12.76 10.99
N TRP A 312 -9.64 13.51 12.09
CA TRP A 312 -8.38 14.24 12.32
C TRP A 312 -7.42 13.45 13.23
N PRO A 313 -6.17 13.23 12.81
CA PRO A 313 -5.20 12.47 13.59
C PRO A 313 -4.64 13.32 14.75
N ASN A 314 -5.19 13.14 15.94
CA ASN A 314 -4.78 13.87 17.15
C ASN A 314 -3.34 13.56 17.64
N GLU A 315 -2.69 12.51 17.15
CA GLU A 315 -1.39 12.03 17.67
C GLU A 315 -0.17 12.67 17.00
N MET A 316 -0.34 13.29 15.83
CA MET A 316 0.78 13.77 15.00
C MET A 316 1.27 15.16 15.43
N LYS A 317 1.75 15.30 16.67
CA LYS A 317 2.13 16.60 17.29
C LYS A 317 3.63 16.89 17.31
N GLN A 318 4.43 16.08 16.63
CA GLN A 318 5.88 16.19 16.65
C GLN A 318 6.43 16.30 15.24
N ARG A 319 7.61 16.91 15.13
CA ARG A 319 8.36 16.90 13.88
C ARG A 319 8.66 15.46 13.47
N PRO A 320 8.39 15.05 12.23
CA PRO A 320 8.86 13.77 11.74
C PRO A 320 10.39 13.74 11.80
N ARG A 321 10.97 12.58 12.12
CA ARG A 321 12.43 12.40 12.20
C ARG A 321 12.80 11.07 11.57
N GLN A 322 14.00 11.00 10.99
CA GLN A 322 14.58 9.71 10.64
C GLN A 322 14.88 8.93 11.93
N PRO A 323 14.45 7.67 12.07
CA PRO A 323 14.74 6.87 13.26
C PRO A 323 16.25 6.75 13.46
N GLN A 324 16.77 7.21 14.61
CA GLN A 324 18.19 7.07 14.96
C GLN A 324 18.51 5.76 15.69
N ALA A 325 17.51 5.11 16.30
CA ALA A 325 17.72 3.91 17.11
C ALA A 325 17.51 2.63 16.26
N GLN A 326 18.57 1.82 16.13
CA GLN A 326 18.44 0.43 15.69
C GLN A 326 18.25 -0.46 16.93
N ILE A 327 17.01 -0.92 17.15
CA ILE A 327 16.74 -1.92 18.18
C ILE A 327 17.20 -3.26 17.64
N ALA A 328 18.37 -3.73 18.08
CA ALA A 328 18.87 -5.05 17.73
C ALA A 328 18.28 -6.10 18.69
N ALA A 329 17.65 -7.14 18.15
CA ALA A 329 17.31 -8.31 18.93
C ALA A 329 18.61 -9.04 19.34
N GLU A 330 18.76 -9.37 20.63
CA GLU A 330 19.81 -10.28 21.10
C GLU A 330 19.52 -11.70 20.59
N LEU A 331 19.91 -11.97 19.35
CA LEU A 331 19.86 -13.30 18.78
C LEU A 331 21.00 -14.11 19.38
N GLY A 332 20.70 -14.91 20.41
CA GLY A 332 21.63 -15.90 20.97
C GLY A 332 22.28 -16.73 19.86
N ARG A 333 23.57 -17.06 20.04
CA ARG A 333 24.47 -17.79 19.12
C ARG A 333 23.76 -18.32 17.86
N LYS A 334 23.83 -17.56 16.75
CA LYS A 334 23.36 -18.02 15.43
C LYS A 334 23.84 -19.46 15.23
N ALA A 335 22.92 -20.40 15.01
CA ALA A 335 23.27 -21.70 14.46
C ALA A 335 24.07 -21.42 13.18
N SER A 336 25.38 -21.65 13.23
CA SER A 336 26.29 -21.25 12.16
C SER A 336 25.94 -22.05 10.92
N SER A 337 25.52 -21.37 9.86
CA SER A 337 25.40 -22.02 8.54
C SER A 337 26.76 -22.59 8.16
N PRO A 338 26.85 -23.81 7.62
CA PRO A 338 28.10 -24.33 7.09
C PRO A 338 28.66 -23.38 6.03
N THR A 339 29.96 -23.08 6.11
CA THR A 339 30.69 -22.25 5.15
C THR A 339 31.93 -22.98 4.67
N GLY A 340 32.43 -22.64 3.48
CA GLY A 340 33.65 -23.22 2.92
C GLY A 340 34.32 -22.32 1.89
N LYS A 341 35.38 -22.84 1.24
CA LYS A 341 36.20 -22.11 0.26
C LYS A 341 35.69 -22.27 -1.20
N GLY A 342 34.40 -22.53 -1.39
CA GLY A 342 33.82 -22.83 -2.71
C GLY A 342 34.27 -24.19 -3.28
N ALA A 343 34.12 -24.38 -4.59
CA ALA A 343 34.40 -25.65 -5.28
C ALA A 343 35.89 -25.80 -5.62
N GLN A 344 36.59 -26.73 -4.98
CA GLN A 344 37.99 -27.04 -5.28
C GLN A 344 38.13 -28.38 -6.01
N SER A 345 37.24 -29.34 -5.73
CA SER A 345 37.19 -30.65 -6.37
C SER A 345 36.25 -30.69 -7.56
N GLU A 346 36.38 -31.73 -8.39
CA GLU A 346 35.46 -31.97 -9.50
C GLU A 346 34.02 -32.19 -9.02
N ALA A 347 33.84 -32.92 -7.92
CA ALA A 347 32.54 -33.11 -7.29
C ALA A 347 31.94 -31.77 -6.82
N GLY A 348 32.77 -30.87 -6.29
CA GLY A 348 32.36 -29.52 -5.90
C GLY A 348 31.95 -28.66 -7.08
N ARG A 349 32.64 -28.77 -8.22
CA ARG A 349 32.26 -28.06 -9.46
C ARG A 349 30.92 -28.55 -10.01
N ILE A 350 30.72 -29.86 -10.06
CA ILE A 350 29.44 -30.48 -10.48
C ILE A 350 28.32 -30.03 -9.54
N THR A 351 28.56 -30.04 -8.22
CA THR A 351 27.58 -29.56 -7.22
C THR A 351 27.22 -28.11 -7.46
N LYS A 352 28.23 -27.25 -7.68
CA LYS A 352 28.02 -25.84 -8.01
C LYS A 352 27.18 -25.66 -9.27
N GLN A 353 27.54 -26.36 -10.35
CA GLN A 353 26.82 -26.29 -11.63
C GLN A 353 25.35 -26.71 -11.49
N ALA A 354 25.07 -27.77 -10.74
CA ALA A 354 23.70 -28.20 -10.48
C ALA A 354 22.88 -27.15 -9.70
N ILE A 355 23.48 -26.51 -8.69
CA ILE A 355 22.84 -25.43 -7.93
C ILE A 355 22.56 -24.22 -8.84
N GLU A 356 23.55 -23.80 -9.62
CA GLU A 356 23.42 -22.65 -10.53
C GLU A 356 22.37 -22.91 -11.63
N ALA A 357 22.32 -24.13 -12.17
CA ALA A 357 21.32 -24.54 -13.15
C ALA A 357 19.89 -24.49 -12.56
N ALA A 358 19.70 -25.06 -11.35
CA ALA A 358 18.43 -24.99 -10.64
C ALA A 358 17.97 -23.54 -10.40
N CYS A 359 18.87 -22.68 -9.92
CA CYS A 359 18.54 -21.27 -9.69
C CYS A 359 18.20 -20.55 -10.99
N LYS A 360 18.97 -20.76 -12.07
CA LYS A 360 18.71 -20.17 -13.37
C LYS A 360 17.34 -20.60 -13.93
N ALA A 361 16.97 -21.86 -13.76
CA ALA A 361 15.68 -22.37 -14.20
C ALA A 361 14.51 -21.74 -13.43
N LEU A 362 14.63 -21.58 -12.11
CA LEU A 362 13.61 -20.89 -11.31
C LEU A 362 13.47 -19.41 -11.68
N LEU A 363 14.58 -18.71 -11.96
CA LEU A 363 14.53 -17.33 -12.47
C LEU A 363 13.80 -17.24 -13.82
N GLY A 364 14.05 -18.19 -14.72
CA GLY A 364 13.38 -18.24 -16.01
C GLY A 364 11.90 -18.61 -15.94
N ALA A 365 11.48 -19.30 -14.88
CA ALA A 365 10.11 -19.74 -14.66
C ALA A 365 9.27 -18.77 -13.81
N GLU A 366 9.82 -17.63 -13.38
CA GLU A 366 9.17 -16.68 -12.47
C GLU A 366 7.77 -16.29 -12.95
N GLY A 367 7.65 -15.73 -14.17
CA GLY A 367 6.36 -15.29 -14.70
C GLY A 367 5.34 -16.42 -14.90
N GLU A 368 5.77 -17.61 -15.32
CA GLU A 368 4.90 -18.78 -15.45
C GLU A 368 4.35 -19.21 -14.09
N LEU A 369 5.22 -19.30 -13.07
CA LEU A 369 4.83 -19.69 -11.71
C LEU A 369 3.91 -18.65 -11.06
N THR A 370 4.19 -17.36 -11.27
CA THR A 370 3.34 -16.25 -10.80
C THR A 370 1.95 -16.35 -11.41
N GLU A 371 1.82 -16.59 -12.72
CA GLU A 371 0.51 -16.69 -13.36
C GLU A 371 -0.26 -17.96 -12.95
N MET A 372 0.42 -19.10 -12.84
CA MET A 372 -0.20 -20.33 -12.33
C MET A 372 -0.74 -20.15 -10.90
N ASP A 373 0.03 -19.49 -10.04
CA ASP A 373 -0.35 -19.23 -8.66
C ASP A 373 -1.41 -18.13 -8.53
N ARG A 374 -1.47 -17.17 -9.46
CA ARG A 374 -2.58 -16.19 -9.50
C ARG A 374 -3.94 -16.86 -9.72
N VAL A 375 -3.96 -17.94 -10.50
CA VAL A 375 -5.19 -18.72 -10.78
C VAL A 375 -5.55 -19.64 -9.61
N THR A 376 -4.56 -20.21 -8.92
CA THR A 376 -4.76 -21.31 -7.96
C THR A 376 -4.38 -20.96 -6.52
N GLY A 377 -3.95 -19.74 -6.25
CA GLY A 377 -3.42 -19.24 -4.98
C GLY A 377 -3.53 -17.72 -4.88
N ASP A 378 -2.45 -17.06 -4.44
CA ASP A 378 -2.37 -15.59 -4.29
C ASP A 378 -1.41 -14.90 -5.27
N GLY A 379 -0.76 -15.67 -6.15
CA GLY A 379 0.07 -15.14 -7.24
C GLY A 379 1.44 -14.64 -6.80
N ASP A 380 1.99 -15.16 -5.70
CA ASP A 380 3.28 -14.74 -5.17
C ASP A 380 4.40 -15.79 -5.31
N LEU A 381 4.07 -17.00 -5.78
CA LEU A 381 5.04 -18.11 -5.81
C LEU A 381 6.23 -17.82 -6.72
N GLY A 382 6.01 -17.26 -7.91
CA GLY A 382 7.09 -16.97 -8.85
C GLY A 382 8.09 -15.98 -8.26
N THR A 383 7.60 -14.85 -7.73
CA THR A 383 8.42 -13.87 -7.01
C THR A 383 9.14 -14.49 -5.80
N SER A 384 8.49 -15.40 -5.08
CA SER A 384 9.12 -16.15 -3.97
C SER A 384 10.27 -17.03 -4.47
N MET A 385 10.09 -17.78 -5.55
CA MET A 385 11.13 -18.65 -6.13
C MET A 385 12.27 -17.84 -6.75
N GLU A 386 11.98 -16.66 -7.33
CA GLU A 386 12.99 -15.73 -7.82
C GLU A 386 13.90 -15.25 -6.67
N ARG A 387 13.31 -14.87 -5.53
CA ARG A 387 14.03 -14.46 -4.32
C ARG A 387 14.93 -15.58 -3.80
N ALA A 388 14.40 -16.81 -3.74
CA ALA A 388 15.18 -17.99 -3.36
C ALA A 388 16.37 -18.22 -4.29
N ALA A 389 16.15 -18.20 -5.60
CA ALA A 389 17.18 -18.41 -6.59
C ALA A 389 18.29 -17.34 -6.51
N LYS A 390 17.92 -16.06 -6.41
CA LYS A 390 18.87 -14.95 -6.22
C LYS A 390 19.69 -15.09 -4.94
N ALA A 391 19.03 -15.44 -3.84
CA ALA A 391 19.71 -15.64 -2.56
C ALA A 391 20.71 -16.80 -2.59
N VAL A 392 20.32 -17.94 -3.17
CA VAL A 392 21.20 -19.10 -3.31
C VAL A 392 22.35 -18.81 -4.28
N GLN A 393 22.11 -18.15 -5.42
CA GLN A 393 23.17 -17.71 -6.33
C GLN A 393 24.17 -16.76 -5.66
N GLY A 394 23.69 -15.79 -4.88
CA GLY A 394 24.55 -14.87 -4.15
C GLY A 394 25.41 -15.56 -3.08
N ALA A 395 24.90 -16.65 -2.49
CA ALA A 395 25.58 -17.39 -1.42
C ALA A 395 26.43 -18.58 -1.91
N VAL A 396 26.23 -19.09 -3.13
CA VAL A 396 26.81 -20.36 -3.60
C VAL A 396 28.34 -20.41 -3.50
N GLY A 397 29.02 -19.27 -3.73
CA GLY A 397 30.48 -19.18 -3.62
C GLY A 397 31.02 -19.35 -2.19
N SER A 398 30.17 -19.17 -1.17
CA SER A 398 30.53 -19.31 0.25
C SER A 398 30.20 -20.69 0.83
N TYR A 399 29.50 -21.54 0.07
CA TYR A 399 29.13 -22.87 0.52
C TYR A 399 30.34 -23.82 0.54
N PRO A 400 30.32 -24.84 1.41
CA PRO A 400 31.34 -25.89 1.43
C PRO A 400 31.11 -26.88 0.28
N LEU A 401 31.27 -26.44 -0.96
CA LEU A 401 30.83 -27.17 -2.17
C LEU A 401 31.47 -28.56 -2.34
N ASP A 402 32.64 -28.80 -1.75
CA ASP A 402 33.30 -30.13 -1.73
C ASP A 402 32.70 -31.10 -0.68
N ASP A 403 31.90 -30.60 0.26
CA ASP A 403 31.10 -31.35 1.22
C ASP A 403 29.61 -31.19 0.84
N VAL A 404 29.12 -32.14 0.04
CA VAL A 404 27.75 -32.11 -0.47
C VAL A 404 26.71 -32.12 0.67
N PRO A 405 26.77 -33.01 1.69
CA PRO A 405 25.86 -32.93 2.84
C PRO A 405 25.83 -31.55 3.51
N ALA A 406 26.99 -30.92 3.75
CA ALA A 406 27.06 -29.59 4.33
C ALA A 406 26.51 -28.50 3.39
N THR A 407 26.75 -28.63 2.08
CA THR A 407 26.20 -27.73 1.06
C THR A 407 24.67 -27.78 1.02
N ILE A 408 24.07 -28.97 1.04
CA ILE A 408 22.62 -29.14 1.08
C ILE A 408 22.04 -28.48 2.34
N ARG A 409 22.69 -28.63 3.52
CA ARG A 409 22.25 -27.91 4.74
C ARG A 409 22.42 -26.39 4.63
N ALA A 410 23.49 -25.91 4.01
CA ALA A 410 23.70 -24.48 3.78
C ALA A 410 22.59 -23.89 2.89
N ILE A 411 22.19 -24.60 1.83
CA ILE A 411 21.02 -24.22 1.00
C ILE A 411 19.76 -24.15 1.86
N GLY A 412 19.49 -25.16 2.69
CA GLY A 412 18.33 -25.15 3.60
C GLY A 412 18.32 -23.96 4.58
N HIS A 413 19.49 -23.55 5.07
CA HIS A 413 19.63 -22.36 5.91
C HIS A 413 19.42 -21.04 5.16
N THR A 414 19.87 -20.95 3.91
CA THR A 414 19.60 -19.79 3.05
C THR A 414 18.11 -19.71 2.74
N LEU A 415 17.51 -20.79 2.26
CA LEU A 415 16.09 -20.80 1.86
C LEU A 415 15.17 -20.45 3.03
N ARG A 416 15.34 -21.04 4.23
CA ARG A 416 14.48 -20.71 5.38
C ARG A 416 14.58 -19.25 5.86
N ARG A 417 15.69 -18.57 5.55
CA ARG A 417 15.94 -17.18 5.98
C ARG A 417 15.37 -16.18 4.98
N GLU A 418 15.46 -16.52 3.70
CA GLU A 418 15.18 -15.60 2.60
C GLU A 418 13.76 -15.79 2.03
N LEU A 419 13.23 -17.01 2.14
CA LEU A 419 11.83 -17.30 1.84
C LEU A 419 10.96 -17.09 3.07
N GLY A 420 9.96 -16.23 2.94
CA GLY A 420 8.83 -16.17 3.87
C GLY A 420 7.75 -17.20 3.54
N GLY A 421 6.55 -17.00 4.09
CA GLY A 421 5.38 -17.85 3.81
C GLY A 421 5.58 -19.32 4.19
N SER A 422 4.78 -20.20 3.59
CA SER A 422 4.91 -21.66 3.79
C SER A 422 6.12 -22.26 3.07
N SER A 423 6.52 -21.71 1.92
CA SER A 423 7.61 -22.25 1.10
C SER A 423 8.97 -22.25 1.83
N GLY A 424 9.27 -21.21 2.62
CA GLY A 424 10.55 -21.13 3.33
C GLY A 424 10.81 -22.24 4.34
N PRO A 425 9.90 -22.48 5.31
CA PRO A 425 10.00 -23.60 6.23
C PRO A 425 10.02 -24.97 5.54
N LEU A 426 9.23 -25.18 4.49
CA LEU A 426 9.14 -26.46 3.78
C LEU A 426 10.40 -26.79 2.97
N TYR A 427 10.94 -25.84 2.19
CA TYR A 427 12.23 -26.03 1.53
C TYR A 427 13.38 -26.11 2.55
N GLY A 428 13.33 -25.30 3.59
CA GLY A 428 14.30 -25.33 4.68
C GLY A 428 14.40 -26.72 5.30
N VAL A 429 13.27 -27.31 5.71
CA VAL A 429 13.26 -28.63 6.35
C VAL A 429 13.63 -29.77 5.37
N LEU A 430 13.21 -29.68 4.10
CA LEU A 430 13.59 -30.61 3.03
C LEU A 430 15.11 -30.76 2.93
N PHE A 431 15.80 -29.65 2.70
CA PHE A 431 17.24 -29.64 2.49
C PHE A 431 18.01 -29.93 3.79
N LEU A 432 17.58 -29.38 4.93
CA LEU A 432 18.23 -29.67 6.22
C LEU A 432 18.14 -31.16 6.57
N ARG A 433 16.98 -31.79 6.39
CA ARG A 433 16.82 -33.23 6.63
C ARG A 433 17.63 -34.07 5.65
N CYS A 434 17.57 -33.75 4.37
CA CYS A 434 18.32 -34.45 3.34
C CYS A 434 19.84 -34.42 3.65
N GLY A 435 20.39 -33.23 3.93
CA GLY A 435 21.81 -33.07 4.23
C GLY A 435 22.25 -33.77 5.52
N SER A 436 21.40 -33.81 6.56
CA SER A 436 21.70 -34.58 7.77
C SER A 436 21.67 -36.09 7.55
N VAL A 437 20.81 -36.60 6.67
CA VAL A 437 20.74 -38.04 6.35
C VAL A 437 21.96 -38.46 5.52
N LEU A 438 22.35 -37.66 4.52
CA LEU A 438 23.54 -37.94 3.70
C LEU A 438 24.84 -37.91 4.51
N GLU A 439 24.97 -36.97 5.45
CA GLU A 439 26.12 -36.92 6.36
C GLU A 439 26.22 -38.19 7.20
N LYS A 440 25.09 -38.64 7.77
CA LYS A 440 25.05 -39.86 8.57
C LYS A 440 25.32 -41.13 7.76
N SER A 441 24.98 -41.16 6.47
CA SER A 441 25.23 -42.35 5.64
C SER A 441 26.70 -42.51 5.23
N GLY A 442 27.50 -41.44 5.24
CA GLY A 442 28.92 -41.47 4.86
C GLY A 442 29.20 -41.82 3.38
N ALA A 443 28.15 -42.00 2.58
CA ALA A 443 28.18 -42.35 1.16
C ALA A 443 27.14 -41.54 0.37
N MET A 444 27.41 -41.30 -0.91
CA MET A 444 26.60 -40.45 -1.79
C MET A 444 26.07 -41.18 -3.02
N GLY A 445 25.85 -42.49 -2.91
CA GLY A 445 25.26 -43.30 -3.98
C GLY A 445 23.77 -42.98 -4.19
N LEU A 446 23.22 -43.48 -5.30
CA LEU A 446 21.81 -43.29 -5.65
C LEU A 446 20.86 -43.77 -4.53
N THR A 447 21.21 -44.88 -3.86
CA THR A 447 20.47 -45.42 -2.71
C THR A 447 20.42 -44.43 -1.55
N GLN A 448 21.54 -43.79 -1.22
CA GLN A 448 21.62 -42.81 -0.13
C GLN A 448 20.84 -41.54 -0.48
N TRP A 449 20.93 -41.05 -1.72
CA TRP A 449 20.13 -39.92 -2.19
C TRP A 449 18.63 -40.19 -2.17
N ALA A 450 18.19 -41.36 -2.65
CA ALA A 450 16.79 -41.75 -2.58
C ALA A 450 16.29 -41.85 -1.13
N GLY A 451 17.12 -42.35 -0.22
CA GLY A 451 16.83 -42.37 1.22
C GLY A 451 16.74 -40.96 1.83
N ALA A 452 17.68 -40.08 1.52
CA ALA A 452 17.74 -38.73 2.05
C ALA A 452 16.58 -37.85 1.56
N LEU A 453 16.22 -37.94 0.28
CA LEU A 453 15.08 -37.22 -0.29
C LEU A 453 13.74 -37.73 0.25
N ASP A 454 13.57 -39.03 0.47
CA ASP A 454 12.38 -39.57 1.15
C ASP A 454 12.22 -39.01 2.56
N GLN A 455 13.31 -38.96 3.34
CA GLN A 455 13.27 -38.33 4.67
C GLN A 455 12.96 -36.83 4.57
N GLY A 456 13.46 -36.15 3.54
CA GLY A 456 13.10 -34.78 3.24
C GLY A 456 11.59 -34.59 2.94
N CYS A 457 10.99 -35.47 2.13
CA CYS A 457 9.55 -35.46 1.85
C CYS A 457 8.72 -35.72 3.12
N ARG A 458 9.16 -36.64 3.98
CA ARG A 458 8.54 -36.86 5.29
C ARG A 458 8.63 -35.63 6.17
N ALA A 459 9.76 -34.94 6.18
CA ALA A 459 9.92 -33.73 6.97
C ALA A 459 9.00 -32.58 6.50
N ILE A 460 8.77 -32.46 5.18
CA ILE A 460 7.73 -31.57 4.62
C ILE A 460 6.35 -31.99 5.14
N SER A 461 6.04 -33.29 5.09
CA SER A 461 4.74 -33.83 5.51
C SER A 461 4.50 -33.63 7.02
N GLU A 462 5.51 -33.84 7.85
CA GLU A 462 5.47 -33.64 9.31
C GLU A 462 5.28 -32.17 9.69
N LEU A 463 5.95 -31.27 8.97
CA LEU A 463 5.88 -29.83 9.25
C LEU A 463 4.61 -29.18 8.68
N GLY A 464 4.24 -29.53 7.45
CA GLY A 464 3.15 -28.92 6.71
C GLY A 464 1.82 -29.67 6.74
N GLY A 465 1.81 -30.91 7.22
CA GLY A 465 0.62 -31.78 7.27
C GLY A 465 0.21 -32.42 5.94
N ALA A 466 0.87 -32.07 4.83
CA ALA A 466 0.53 -32.54 3.48
C ALA A 466 0.99 -33.96 3.21
N LYS A 467 0.26 -34.64 2.32
CA LYS A 467 0.58 -35.96 1.78
C LYS A 467 0.54 -35.92 0.25
N PRO A 468 1.19 -36.88 -0.43
CA PRO A 468 0.94 -37.10 -1.85
C PRO A 468 -0.57 -37.26 -2.11
N GLY A 469 -1.08 -36.54 -3.10
CA GLY A 469 -2.49 -36.43 -3.45
C GLY A 469 -3.21 -35.19 -2.88
N ASP A 470 -2.56 -34.42 -2.00
CA ASP A 470 -3.16 -33.22 -1.40
C ASP A 470 -2.97 -31.94 -2.24
N ARG A 471 -2.34 -32.07 -3.42
CA ARG A 471 -2.07 -30.99 -4.38
C ARG A 471 -1.07 -29.97 -3.84
N THR A 472 0.18 -30.38 -3.70
CA THR A 472 1.31 -29.60 -3.18
C THR A 472 2.61 -29.99 -3.87
N MET A 473 3.73 -29.38 -3.45
CA MET A 473 5.08 -29.76 -3.88
C MET A 473 5.42 -31.25 -3.69
N LEU A 474 4.75 -31.95 -2.76
CA LEU A 474 4.91 -33.39 -2.55
C LEU A 474 4.46 -34.22 -3.75
N ASP A 475 3.52 -33.72 -4.55
CA ASP A 475 3.01 -34.41 -5.73
C ASP A 475 4.03 -34.47 -6.88
N ALA A 476 5.08 -33.67 -6.83
CA ALA A 476 6.25 -33.81 -7.70
C ALA A 476 7.39 -34.57 -6.99
N LEU A 477 7.66 -34.26 -5.71
CA LEU A 477 8.77 -34.87 -4.97
C LEU A 477 8.58 -36.37 -4.71
N ASP A 478 7.39 -36.81 -4.32
CA ASP A 478 7.15 -38.22 -3.97
C ASP A 478 7.29 -39.14 -5.21
N PRO A 479 6.69 -38.83 -6.37
CA PRO A 479 6.93 -39.60 -7.59
C PRO A 479 8.39 -39.65 -8.02
N PHE A 480 9.14 -38.55 -7.88
CA PHE A 480 10.58 -38.50 -8.13
C PHE A 480 11.33 -39.50 -7.25
N VAL A 481 11.09 -39.46 -5.94
CA VAL A 481 11.75 -40.32 -4.96
C VAL A 481 11.38 -41.79 -5.18
N MET A 482 10.12 -42.10 -5.47
CA MET A 482 9.68 -43.47 -5.78
C MET A 482 10.36 -44.03 -7.03
N ALA A 483 10.50 -43.22 -8.08
CA ALA A 483 11.19 -43.60 -9.30
C ALA A 483 12.69 -43.86 -9.07
N LEU A 484 13.37 -43.00 -8.28
CA LEU A 484 14.76 -43.22 -7.88
C LEU A 484 14.92 -44.55 -7.14
N ARG A 485 14.06 -44.83 -6.15
CA ARG A 485 14.09 -46.09 -5.39
C ARG A 485 13.92 -47.32 -6.27
N LYS A 486 13.00 -47.27 -7.24
CA LYS A 486 12.74 -48.38 -8.15
C LYS A 486 13.93 -48.67 -9.08
N GLY A 487 14.73 -47.66 -9.42
CA GLY A 487 15.90 -47.80 -10.28
C GLY A 487 17.18 -48.25 -9.57
N VAL A 488 17.19 -48.32 -8.23
CA VAL A 488 18.37 -48.77 -7.45
C VAL A 488 18.71 -50.23 -7.80
N GLY A 489 19.97 -50.48 -8.17
CA GLY A 489 20.47 -51.82 -8.52
C GLY A 489 20.18 -52.27 -9.96
N GLY A 490 19.65 -51.38 -10.81
CA GLY A 490 19.31 -51.64 -12.22
C GLY A 490 20.13 -50.84 -13.24
N LYS A 491 19.44 -50.03 -14.07
CA LYS A 491 19.96 -49.24 -15.21
C LYS A 491 21.08 -48.26 -14.82
N ALA A 492 21.77 -47.69 -15.83
CA ALA A 492 22.77 -46.63 -15.63
C ALA A 492 22.17 -45.43 -14.85
N SER A 493 22.95 -44.85 -13.92
CA SER A 493 22.49 -43.79 -13.00
C SER A 493 21.82 -42.61 -13.70
N ARG A 494 22.25 -42.26 -14.92
CA ARG A 494 21.65 -41.20 -15.73
C ARG A 494 20.21 -41.49 -16.15
N GLU A 495 19.95 -42.70 -16.63
CA GLU A 495 18.61 -43.10 -17.08
C GLU A 495 17.62 -43.12 -15.90
N VAL A 496 18.07 -43.57 -14.72
CA VAL A 496 17.24 -43.58 -13.52
C VAL A 496 16.88 -42.18 -13.06
N ILE A 497 17.84 -41.26 -13.05
CA ILE A 497 17.61 -39.86 -12.64
C ILE A 497 16.66 -39.16 -13.61
N LEU A 498 16.85 -39.31 -14.92
CA LEU A 498 15.95 -38.71 -15.92
C LEU A 498 14.53 -39.30 -15.84
N ALA A 499 14.39 -40.61 -15.67
CA ALA A 499 13.08 -41.24 -15.47
C ALA A 499 12.38 -40.75 -14.18
N ALA A 500 13.15 -40.41 -13.15
CA ALA A 500 12.61 -39.80 -11.94
C ALA A 500 12.14 -38.36 -12.17
N VAL A 501 12.88 -37.55 -12.94
CA VAL A 501 12.43 -36.20 -13.35
C VAL A 501 11.11 -36.28 -14.10
N GLU A 502 10.98 -37.19 -15.07
CA GLU A 502 9.72 -37.39 -15.79
C GLU A 502 8.58 -37.86 -14.86
N ALA A 503 8.89 -38.59 -13.79
CA ALA A 503 7.90 -38.99 -12.79
C ALA A 503 7.41 -37.79 -11.98
N ALA A 504 8.29 -36.85 -11.60
CA ALA A 504 7.88 -35.59 -10.98
C ALA A 504 6.94 -34.81 -11.89
N GLU A 505 7.26 -34.68 -13.17
CA GLU A 505 6.43 -33.92 -14.13
C GLU A 505 5.06 -34.53 -14.34
N ARG A 506 4.96 -35.86 -14.46
CA ARG A 506 3.66 -36.54 -14.46
C ARG A 506 2.89 -36.30 -13.16
N GLY A 507 3.60 -36.20 -12.04
CA GLY A 507 3.04 -35.78 -10.76
C GLY A 507 2.44 -34.37 -10.82
N VAL A 508 3.17 -33.40 -11.38
CA VAL A 508 2.68 -32.05 -11.64
C VAL A 508 1.42 -32.08 -12.50
N GLU A 509 1.41 -32.80 -13.62
CA GLU A 509 0.23 -32.90 -14.48
C GLU A 509 -0.99 -33.50 -13.74
N ALA A 510 -0.76 -34.50 -12.90
CA ALA A 510 -1.83 -35.14 -12.13
C ALA A 510 -2.51 -34.18 -11.15
N THR A 511 -1.77 -33.21 -10.61
CA THR A 511 -2.32 -32.21 -9.67
C THR A 511 -3.49 -31.41 -10.24
N ALA A 512 -3.56 -31.25 -11.57
CA ALA A 512 -4.68 -30.57 -12.23
C ALA A 512 -6.02 -31.25 -12.02
N ARG A 513 -6.03 -32.53 -11.63
CA ARG A 513 -7.24 -33.32 -11.36
C ARG A 513 -7.45 -33.58 -9.87
N MET A 514 -6.57 -33.07 -9.01
CA MET A 514 -6.64 -33.27 -7.57
C MET A 514 -7.44 -32.15 -6.90
N LYS A 515 -8.22 -32.52 -5.88
CA LYS A 515 -8.81 -31.53 -4.97
C LYS A 515 -7.74 -31.06 -3.99
N ALA A 516 -7.57 -29.75 -3.89
CA ALA A 516 -6.67 -29.16 -2.91
C ALA A 516 -7.20 -29.41 -1.49
N ARG A 517 -6.37 -30.01 -0.63
CA ARG A 517 -6.71 -30.23 0.79
C ARG A 517 -5.91 -29.35 1.73
N LEU A 518 -4.75 -28.88 1.28
CA LEU A 518 -3.88 -27.96 2.02
C LEU A 518 -3.34 -26.88 1.07
N GLY A 519 -2.61 -25.93 1.66
CA GLY A 519 -2.11 -24.76 0.95
C GLY A 519 -3.22 -23.77 0.59
N ARG A 520 -2.84 -22.68 -0.09
CA ARG A 520 -3.79 -21.62 -0.50
C ARG A 520 -4.85 -22.12 -1.47
N SER A 521 -4.50 -23.08 -2.32
CA SER A 521 -5.39 -23.77 -3.26
C SER A 521 -6.62 -24.39 -2.57
N SER A 522 -6.51 -24.80 -1.30
CA SER A 522 -7.62 -25.41 -0.56
C SER A 522 -8.82 -24.47 -0.34
N TYR A 523 -8.59 -23.15 -0.30
CA TYR A 523 -9.66 -22.15 -0.12
C TYR A 523 -10.49 -21.92 -1.40
N LEU A 524 -10.00 -22.38 -2.55
CA LEU A 524 -10.64 -22.16 -3.85
C LEU A 524 -11.57 -23.31 -4.27
N GLY A 525 -11.55 -24.44 -3.55
CA GLY A 525 -12.40 -25.60 -3.83
C GLY A 525 -12.21 -26.13 -5.25
N ASP A 526 -13.30 -26.39 -5.96
CA ASP A 526 -13.26 -26.99 -7.31
C ASP A 526 -12.75 -26.03 -8.41
N ARG A 527 -12.54 -24.73 -8.10
CA ARG A 527 -12.00 -23.74 -9.05
C ARG A 527 -10.57 -24.04 -9.49
N VAL A 528 -9.85 -24.86 -8.74
CA VAL A 528 -8.46 -25.23 -9.04
C VAL A 528 -8.35 -26.36 -10.07
N LEU A 529 -9.45 -27.06 -10.36
CA LEU A 529 -9.47 -28.18 -11.30
C LEU A 529 -9.19 -27.69 -12.73
N GLY A 530 -8.36 -28.45 -13.45
CA GLY A 530 -7.89 -28.09 -14.80
C GLY A 530 -6.54 -27.37 -14.81
N TYR A 531 -6.07 -26.86 -13.67
CA TYR A 531 -4.79 -26.15 -13.55
C TYR A 531 -3.81 -26.96 -12.71
N PRO A 532 -2.56 -27.20 -13.15
CA PRO A 532 -1.54 -27.83 -12.31
C PRO A 532 -1.15 -26.97 -11.09
N ASP A 533 -0.66 -27.62 -10.03
CA ASP A 533 -0.17 -26.97 -8.83
C ASP A 533 1.17 -26.25 -9.09
N PRO A 534 1.26 -24.95 -8.78
CA PRO A 534 2.47 -24.17 -9.03
C PRO A 534 3.64 -24.60 -8.12
N GLY A 535 3.35 -25.09 -6.89
CA GLY A 535 4.37 -25.62 -5.98
C GLY A 535 5.02 -26.90 -6.50
N ALA A 536 4.23 -27.84 -7.01
CA ALA A 536 4.70 -29.04 -7.69
C ALA A 536 5.50 -28.70 -8.95
N LYS A 537 5.02 -27.74 -9.75
CA LYS A 537 5.73 -27.26 -10.95
C LYS A 537 7.09 -26.67 -10.61
N ALA A 538 7.19 -25.81 -9.59
CA ALA A 538 8.46 -25.26 -9.13
C ALA A 538 9.47 -26.35 -8.76
N VAL A 539 9.01 -27.43 -8.11
CA VAL A 539 9.83 -28.61 -7.81
C VAL A 539 10.36 -29.28 -9.08
N ALA A 540 9.49 -29.56 -10.04
CA ALA A 540 9.90 -30.19 -11.29
C ALA A 540 10.94 -29.35 -12.06
N VAL A 541 10.77 -28.02 -12.07
CA VAL A 541 11.69 -27.08 -12.73
C VAL A 541 13.11 -27.21 -12.18
N TRP A 542 13.31 -27.11 -10.85
CA TRP A 542 14.66 -27.17 -10.30
C TRP A 542 15.22 -28.59 -10.29
N LEU A 543 14.38 -29.63 -10.14
CA LEU A 543 14.82 -31.03 -10.22
C LEU A 543 15.36 -31.36 -11.61
N ARG A 544 14.66 -30.95 -12.68
CA ARG A 544 15.10 -31.14 -14.06
C ARG A 544 16.45 -30.47 -14.30
N ALA A 545 16.53 -29.18 -14.01
CA ALA A 545 17.73 -28.39 -14.28
C ALA A 545 18.95 -28.89 -13.50
N ALA A 546 18.78 -29.20 -12.20
CA ALA A 546 19.85 -29.78 -11.39
C ALA A 546 20.29 -31.15 -11.92
N SER A 547 19.33 -32.01 -12.28
CA SER A 547 19.60 -33.38 -12.75
C SER A 547 20.33 -33.40 -14.09
N GLU A 548 19.93 -32.56 -15.05
CA GLU A 548 20.58 -32.46 -16.36
C GLU A 548 22.01 -31.92 -16.23
N ALA A 549 22.23 -30.95 -15.33
CA ALA A 549 23.55 -30.39 -15.06
C ALA A 549 24.54 -31.41 -14.48
N LEU A 550 24.09 -32.46 -13.80
CA LEU A 550 24.97 -33.56 -13.34
C LEU A 550 25.65 -34.31 -14.50
N PHE A 551 25.14 -34.18 -15.72
CA PHE A 551 25.63 -34.88 -16.90
C PHE A 551 26.12 -33.96 -18.01
N ALA A 552 26.06 -32.63 -17.80
CA ALA A 552 26.63 -31.67 -18.73
C ALA A 552 28.16 -31.78 -18.67
N ARG A 553 28.79 -32.06 -19.82
CA ARG A 553 30.24 -32.13 -19.96
C ARG A 553 30.80 -30.78 -20.38
#